data_AF-B8RJB0-F1
#
_entry.id   AF-B8RJB0-F1
#
_cell.length_a   1.000
_cell.length_b   1.000
_cell.length_c   1.000
_cell.angle_alpha   90.00
_cell.angle_beta   90.00
_cell.angle_gamma   90.00
#
_symmetry.space_group_name_H-M   'P 1'
#
loop_
_entity.id
_entity.type
_entity.pdbx_description
1 polymer ?
#
loop_
_entity_poly.entity_id
_entity_poly.type
_entity_poly.pdbx_seq_one_letter_code
_entity_poly.pdbx_strand_id
1 'polypeptide(L)'
;RNTVKFPYAGQNIAMKWYYGMTFSVNDLLTGFVNDWYSEFKDANPSVIAKYPSSWTGPQIGHSTQISSDRTTRVGCAMVRFKEGQWIKDLIVCNYALTNIINQPVYVTGTACSKCTTGCNAKYPGLCNPNENIVAKP
;
A
#
# COMPACT_ATOMS: atom_id res chain seq x y z
N ARG A 1 -3.37 5.67 -13.88
CA ARG A 1 -2.99 5.99 -12.49
C ARG A 1 -2.06 7.20 -12.39
N ASN A 2 -1.04 7.32 -13.26
CA ASN A 2 -0.11 8.44 -13.20
C ASN A 2 -0.82 9.76 -13.48
N THR A 3 -0.34 10.83 -12.84
CA THR A 3 -0.82 12.20 -13.04
C THR A 3 0.39 13.12 -13.20
N VAL A 4 0.16 14.38 -13.60
CA VAL A 4 1.23 15.39 -13.64
C VAL A 4 1.92 15.54 -12.27
N LYS A 5 1.16 15.43 -11.17
CA LYS A 5 1.69 15.53 -9.81
C LYS A 5 2.40 14.26 -9.33
N PHE A 6 1.94 13.09 -9.79
CA PHE A 6 2.43 11.77 -9.39
C PHE A 6 2.75 10.91 -10.63
N PRO A 7 3.90 11.15 -11.28
CA PRO A 7 4.27 10.47 -12.51
C PRO A 7 4.69 9.00 -12.31
N TYR A 8 5.03 8.62 -11.08
CA TYR A 8 5.47 7.26 -10.71
C TYR A 8 4.54 6.62 -9.68
N ALA A 9 3.23 6.86 -9.81
CA ALA A 9 2.24 6.35 -8.86
C ALA A 9 2.37 4.83 -8.69
N GLY A 10 1.96 4.26 -7.56
CA GLY A 10 1.86 2.82 -7.31
C GLY A 10 0.44 2.29 -7.48
N GLN A 11 0.25 0.96 -7.42
CA GLN A 11 -1.08 0.35 -7.46
C GLN A 11 -1.13 -0.98 -6.71
N ASN A 12 -2.14 -1.13 -5.84
CA ASN A 12 -2.59 -2.42 -5.32
C ASN A 12 -3.95 -2.76 -5.94
N ILE A 13 -4.15 -4.03 -6.26
CA ILE A 13 -5.39 -4.56 -6.84
C ILE A 13 -5.79 -5.85 -6.12
N ALA A 14 -7.08 -6.02 -5.84
CA ALA A 14 -7.61 -7.23 -5.25
C ALA A 14 -9.04 -7.44 -5.72
N MET A 15 -9.45 -8.70 -5.75
CA MET A 15 -10.79 -9.06 -6.19
C MET A 15 -11.31 -10.23 -5.37
N LYS A 16 -12.55 -10.13 -4.89
CA LYS A 16 -13.23 -11.20 -4.15
C LYS A 16 -14.47 -11.64 -4.89
N TRP A 17 -14.61 -12.94 -5.07
CA TRP A 17 -15.75 -13.57 -5.77
C TRP A 17 -16.54 -14.39 -4.76
N TYR A 18 -17.86 -14.24 -4.74
CA TYR A 18 -18.71 -14.98 -3.82
C TYR A 18 -20.11 -15.21 -4.39
N TYR A 19 -20.79 -16.23 -3.86
CA TYR A 19 -22.14 -16.63 -4.22
C TYR A 19 -22.90 -17.10 -2.98
N GLY A 20 -24.22 -16.86 -2.92
CA GLY A 20 -25.07 -17.32 -1.82
C GLY A 20 -24.83 -16.64 -0.47
N MET A 21 -23.99 -15.61 -0.42
CA MET A 21 -23.67 -14.83 0.78
C MET A 21 -23.60 -13.34 0.46
N THR A 22 -23.61 -12.50 1.49
CA THR A 22 -23.48 -11.05 1.35
C THR A 22 -22.36 -10.55 2.27
N PHE A 23 -21.66 -9.52 1.82
CA PHE A 23 -20.63 -8.83 2.60
C PHE A 23 -20.95 -7.33 2.61
N SER A 24 -20.74 -6.69 3.76
CA SER A 24 -20.75 -5.23 3.80
C SER A 24 -19.52 -4.68 3.04
N VAL A 25 -19.61 -3.43 2.59
CA VAL A 25 -18.47 -2.75 1.97
C VAL A 25 -17.28 -2.68 2.94
N ASN A 26 -17.53 -2.46 4.24
CA ASN A 26 -16.48 -2.36 5.25
C ASN A 26 -15.76 -3.69 5.47
N ASP A 27 -16.47 -4.82 5.47
CA ASP A 27 -15.85 -6.15 5.61
C ASP A 27 -14.95 -6.46 4.42
N LEU A 28 -15.40 -6.11 3.21
CA LEU A 28 -14.61 -6.29 1.99
C LEU A 28 -13.36 -5.41 2.00
N LEU A 29 -13.51 -4.12 2.29
CA LEU A 29 -12.38 -3.19 2.39
C LEU A 29 -11.35 -3.65 3.43
N THR A 30 -11.82 -4.05 4.61
CA THR A 30 -10.95 -4.54 5.69
C THR A 30 -10.25 -5.83 5.27
N GLY A 31 -10.96 -6.75 4.63
CA GLY A 31 -10.39 -7.99 4.10
C GLY A 31 -9.29 -7.72 3.07
N PHE A 32 -9.57 -6.89 2.05
CA PHE A 32 -8.59 -6.57 1.01
C PHE A 32 -7.33 -5.91 1.57
N VAL A 33 -7.47 -4.95 2.49
CA VAL A 33 -6.32 -4.27 3.10
C VAL A 33 -5.51 -5.23 3.97
N ASN A 34 -6.18 -6.10 4.75
CA ASN A 34 -5.50 -7.10 5.57
C ASN A 34 -4.76 -8.13 4.72
N ASP A 35 -5.36 -8.60 3.63
CA ASP A 35 -4.74 -9.55 2.71
C ASP A 35 -3.47 -8.95 2.10
N TRP A 36 -3.54 -7.72 1.57
CA TRP A 36 -2.38 -6.99 1.07
C TRP A 36 -1.29 -6.78 2.13
N TYR A 37 -1.68 -6.42 3.35
CA TYR A 37 -0.72 -6.15 4.43
C TYR A 37 -0.09 -7.44 4.97
N SER A 38 -0.79 -8.58 4.92
CA SER A 38 -0.31 -9.87 5.46
C SER A 38 0.97 -10.36 4.78
N GLU A 39 1.24 -9.89 3.57
CA GLU A 39 2.50 -10.11 2.82
C GLU A 39 3.74 -9.60 3.55
N PHE A 40 3.59 -8.70 4.54
CA PHE A 40 4.71 -8.15 5.30
C PHE A 40 5.57 -9.24 5.95
N LYS A 41 4.97 -10.40 6.29
CA LYS A 41 5.69 -11.55 6.83
C LYS A 41 6.79 -12.09 5.90
N ASP A 42 6.66 -11.85 4.60
CA ASP A 42 7.58 -12.29 3.55
C ASP A 42 8.54 -11.17 3.11
N ALA A 43 8.24 -9.90 3.45
CA ALA A 43 9.07 -8.73 3.19
C ALA A 43 10.13 -8.53 4.29
N ASN A 44 11.13 -9.41 4.30
CA ASN A 44 12.19 -9.40 5.31
C ASN A 44 13.01 -8.08 5.32
N PRO A 45 13.86 -7.83 6.33
CA PRO A 45 14.60 -6.56 6.44
C PRO A 45 15.48 -6.21 5.24
N SER A 46 15.97 -7.18 4.46
CA SER A 46 16.77 -6.88 3.26
C SER A 46 15.91 -6.34 2.12
N VAL A 47 14.68 -6.85 1.97
CA VAL A 47 13.66 -6.30 1.06
C VAL A 47 13.31 -4.86 1.44
N ILE A 48 13.11 -4.60 2.73
CA ILE A 48 12.78 -3.26 3.23
C ILE A 48 13.94 -2.28 2.98
N ALA A 49 15.17 -2.68 3.27
CA ALA A 49 16.35 -1.84 3.08
C ALA A 49 16.63 -1.56 1.60
N LYS A 50 16.29 -2.51 0.72
CA LYS A 50 16.53 -2.39 -0.73
C LYS A 50 15.54 -3.26 -1.49
N TYR A 51 14.53 -2.63 -2.07
CA TYR A 51 13.51 -3.35 -2.83
C TYR A 51 14.15 -4.12 -4.00
N PRO A 52 13.87 -5.42 -4.14
CA PRO A 52 14.64 -6.27 -5.05
C PRO A 52 14.27 -6.01 -6.52
N SER A 53 15.25 -6.16 -7.42
CA SER A 53 15.01 -6.17 -8.88
C SER A 53 14.34 -7.46 -9.36
N SER A 54 14.45 -8.53 -8.59
CA SER A 54 13.87 -9.84 -8.85
C SER A 54 13.52 -10.52 -7.53
N TRP A 55 12.37 -11.16 -7.46
CA TRP A 55 11.90 -11.82 -6.24
C TRP A 55 11.36 -13.23 -6.55
N THR A 56 11.75 -14.19 -5.71
CA THR A 56 11.26 -15.57 -5.76
C THR A 56 10.67 -15.89 -4.40
N GLY A 57 9.34 -16.06 -4.34
CA GLY A 57 8.62 -16.31 -3.11
C GLY A 57 7.18 -15.79 -3.17
N PRO A 58 6.47 -15.77 -2.03
CA PRO A 58 5.16 -15.14 -1.91
C PRO A 58 5.19 -13.66 -2.32
N GLN A 59 4.03 -13.09 -2.62
CA GLN A 59 3.94 -11.67 -2.95
C GLN A 59 4.38 -10.81 -1.76
N ILE A 60 5.11 -9.73 -2.06
CA ILE A 60 5.58 -8.73 -1.09
C ILE A 60 5.18 -7.31 -1.48
N GLY A 61 4.71 -7.14 -2.72
CA GLY A 61 4.55 -5.83 -3.36
C GLY A 61 3.44 -5.00 -2.73
N HIS A 62 2.36 -5.63 -2.27
CA HIS A 62 1.22 -4.89 -1.75
C HIS A 62 1.51 -4.33 -0.36
N SER A 63 2.12 -5.12 0.53
CA SER A 63 2.50 -4.66 1.89
C SER A 63 3.61 -3.61 1.88
N THR A 64 4.61 -3.76 1.00
CA THR A 64 5.68 -2.77 0.83
C THR A 64 5.15 -1.46 0.25
N GLN A 65 4.18 -1.53 -0.66
CA GLN A 65 3.52 -0.34 -1.18
C GLN A 65 2.72 0.41 -0.09
N ILE A 66 2.07 -0.32 0.83
CA ILE A 66 1.33 0.26 1.97
C ILE A 66 2.30 0.92 2.97
N SER A 67 3.47 0.31 3.20
CA SER A 67 4.43 0.76 4.22
C SER A 67 5.48 1.76 3.71
N SER A 68 5.44 2.15 2.44
CA SER A 68 6.44 3.07 1.89
C SER A 68 6.41 4.46 2.54
N ASP A 69 7.57 4.94 2.99
CA ASP A 69 7.69 6.27 3.61
C ASP A 69 7.58 7.44 2.63
N ARG A 70 7.65 7.14 1.32
CA ARG A 70 7.58 8.14 0.24
C ARG A 70 6.23 8.22 -0.45
N THR A 71 5.27 7.36 -0.11
CA THR A 71 3.90 7.52 -0.58
C THR A 71 3.09 8.38 0.40
N THR A 72 2.72 9.58 -0.04
CA THR A 72 2.02 10.56 0.81
C THR A 72 0.51 10.62 0.57
N ARG A 73 0.03 9.97 -0.49
CA ARG A 73 -1.37 9.97 -0.90
C ARG A 73 -1.77 8.59 -1.40
N VAL A 74 -3.01 8.24 -1.11
CA VAL A 74 -3.68 7.06 -1.66
C VAL A 74 -5.07 7.48 -2.15
N GLY A 75 -5.52 6.86 -3.24
CA GLY A 75 -6.88 6.99 -3.75
C GLY A 75 -7.37 5.64 -4.24
N CYS A 76 -8.50 5.19 -3.71
CA CYS A 76 -9.05 3.87 -4.02
C CYS A 76 -10.43 3.97 -4.68
N ALA A 77 -10.75 2.98 -5.50
CA ALA A 77 -12.08 2.77 -6.06
C ALA A 77 -12.42 1.28 -6.00
N MET A 78 -13.69 0.98 -5.72
CA MET A 78 -14.21 -0.38 -5.75
C MET A 78 -15.39 -0.45 -6.72
N VAL A 79 -15.40 -1.47 -7.58
CA VAL A 79 -16.51 -1.76 -8.48
C VAL A 79 -17.07 -3.14 -8.17
N ARG A 80 -18.41 -3.22 -8.09
CA ARG A 80 -19.15 -4.46 -7.93
C ARG A 80 -19.86 -4.81 -9.23
N PHE A 81 -19.70 -6.05 -9.68
CA PHE A 81 -20.39 -6.56 -10.85
C PHE A 81 -20.76 -8.03 -10.68
N LYS A 82 -21.72 -8.49 -11.49
CA LYS A 82 -22.20 -9.88 -11.47
C LYS A 82 -21.70 -10.60 -12.72
N GLU A 83 -21.24 -11.82 -12.55
CA GLU A 83 -20.80 -12.69 -13.65
C GLU A 83 -21.39 -14.09 -13.43
N GLY A 84 -22.44 -14.42 -14.18
CA GLY A 84 -23.24 -15.62 -13.94
C GLY A 84 -23.89 -15.58 -12.56
N GLN A 85 -23.59 -16.58 -11.72
CA GLN A 85 -24.08 -16.64 -10.35
C GLN A 85 -23.20 -15.84 -9.37
N TRP A 86 -21.97 -15.48 -9.74
CA TRP A 86 -21.01 -14.87 -8.83
C TRP A 86 -21.15 -13.34 -8.75
N ILE A 87 -21.04 -12.80 -7.55
CA ILE A 87 -20.77 -11.38 -7.32
C ILE A 87 -19.26 -11.21 -7.21
N LYS A 88 -18.72 -10.22 -7.93
CA LYS A 88 -17.31 -9.85 -7.93
C LYS A 88 -17.16 -8.42 -7.44
N ASP A 89 -16.35 -8.23 -6.40
CA ASP A 89 -15.90 -6.92 -5.93
C ASP A 89 -14.42 -6.76 -6.30
N LEU A 90 -14.12 -5.78 -7.14
CA LEU A 90 -12.76 -5.42 -7.56
C LEU A 90 -12.39 -4.08 -6.93
N ILE A 91 -11.35 -4.06 -6.11
CA ILE A 91 -10.77 -2.83 -5.56
C ILE A 91 -9.42 -2.54 -6.19
N VAL A 92 -9.20 -1.25 -6.46
CA VAL A 92 -7.92 -0.71 -6.91
C VAL A 92 -7.56 0.48 -6.03
N CYS A 93 -6.37 0.45 -5.43
CA CYS A 93 -5.80 1.59 -4.71
C CYS A 93 -4.56 2.09 -5.45
N ASN A 94 -4.56 3.35 -5.85
CA ASN A 94 -3.39 4.02 -6.42
C ASN A 94 -2.65 4.81 -5.33
N TYR A 95 -1.32 4.79 -5.39
CA TYR A 95 -0.42 5.41 -4.41
C TYR A 95 0.41 6.50 -5.08
N ALA A 96 0.86 7.52 -4.33
CA ALA A 96 1.63 8.64 -4.88
C ALA A 96 2.96 8.23 -5.52
N LEU A 97 3.57 7.16 -5.00
CA LEU A 97 4.82 6.57 -5.49
C LEU A 97 4.71 5.04 -5.47
N THR A 98 5.35 4.37 -6.43
CA THR A 98 5.47 2.91 -6.47
C THR A 98 6.71 2.41 -5.72
N ASN A 99 6.80 1.11 -5.43
CA ASN A 99 8.05 0.51 -4.97
C ASN A 99 9.14 0.71 -6.03
N ILE A 100 10.27 1.31 -5.63
CA ILE A 100 11.39 1.59 -6.53
C ILE A 100 12.48 0.56 -6.31
N ILE A 101 12.80 -0.18 -7.38
CA ILE A 101 13.89 -1.16 -7.38
C ILE A 101 15.19 -0.52 -6.91
N ASN A 102 15.94 -1.25 -6.08
CA ASN A 102 17.21 -0.85 -5.48
C ASN A 102 17.13 0.32 -4.48
N GLN A 103 15.94 0.73 -4.07
CA GLN A 103 15.75 1.74 -3.04
C GLN A 103 15.01 1.17 -1.82
N PRO A 104 15.18 1.75 -0.63
CA PRO A 104 14.43 1.32 0.54
C PRO A 104 12.93 1.55 0.34
N VAL A 105 12.13 0.66 0.92
CA VAL A 105 10.68 0.82 1.07
C VAL A 105 10.41 1.97 2.05
N TYR A 106 11.08 1.93 3.19
CA TYR A 106 11.20 3.03 4.14
C TYR A 106 12.58 3.03 4.80
N VAL A 107 13.02 4.18 5.30
CA VAL A 107 14.30 4.29 6.03
C VAL A 107 14.16 3.74 7.44
N THR A 108 15.03 2.79 7.82
CA THR A 108 15.07 2.22 9.16
C THR A 108 15.70 3.19 10.18
N GLY A 109 15.24 3.11 11.42
CA GLY A 109 15.76 3.92 12.52
C GLY A 109 14.75 4.10 13.65
N THR A 110 15.12 4.91 14.64
CA THR A 110 14.19 5.31 15.71
C THR A 110 12.97 6.00 15.10
N ALA A 111 11.78 5.57 15.52
CA ALA A 111 10.51 6.16 15.13
C ALA A 111 10.56 7.69 15.21
N CYS A 112 10.08 8.36 14.16
CA CYS A 112 10.02 9.81 14.04
C CYS A 112 11.36 10.58 14.07
N SER A 113 12.51 9.91 14.15
CA SER A 113 13.83 10.58 14.27
C SER A 113 14.21 11.50 13.10
N LYS A 114 13.58 11.29 11.93
CA LYS A 114 13.78 12.11 10.73
C LYS A 114 12.57 12.97 10.35
N CYS A 115 11.52 12.99 11.18
CA CYS A 115 10.38 13.89 10.95
C CYS A 115 10.79 15.32 11.29
N THR A 116 10.67 16.23 10.33
CA THR A 116 10.99 17.65 10.47
C THR A 116 9.87 18.43 11.16
N THR A 117 8.63 17.94 11.08
CA THR A 117 7.45 18.57 11.66
C THR A 117 7.01 17.94 12.98
N GLY A 118 7.79 16.98 13.50
CA GLY A 118 7.51 16.25 14.73
C GLY A 118 6.73 14.94 14.53
N CYS A 119 6.63 14.18 15.61
CA CYS A 119 5.94 12.90 15.64
C CYS A 119 4.44 13.10 15.86
N ASN A 120 3.62 12.28 15.19
CA ASN A 120 2.18 12.38 15.27
C ASN A 120 1.66 11.83 16.61
N ALA A 121 0.88 12.63 17.33
CA ALA A 121 0.34 12.24 18.64
C ALA A 121 -0.74 11.14 18.56
N LYS A 122 -1.48 11.07 17.44
CA LYS A 122 -2.56 10.09 17.23
C LYS A 122 -2.04 8.79 16.62
N TYR A 123 -0.99 8.88 15.81
CA TYR A 123 -0.41 7.76 15.08
C TYR A 123 1.08 7.60 15.43
N PRO A 124 1.40 6.91 16.53
CA PRO A 124 2.79 6.68 16.94
C PRO A 124 3.61 6.08 15.82
N GLY A 125 4.82 6.61 15.60
CA GLY A 125 5.72 6.17 14.54
C GLY A 125 5.56 6.88 13.20
N LEU A 126 4.54 7.73 13.03
CA LEU A 126 4.34 8.54 11.83
C LEU A 126 4.73 10.01 12.05
N CYS A 127 5.20 10.67 10.99
CA CYS A 127 5.37 12.13 10.98
C CYS A 127 4.01 12.86 10.98
N ASN A 128 4.02 14.14 11.34
CA ASN A 128 2.82 14.97 11.24
C ASN A 128 2.35 15.14 9.78
N PRO A 129 1.05 15.41 9.53
CA PRO A 129 0.50 15.47 8.16
C PRO A 129 1.14 16.54 7.25
N ASN A 130 1.79 17.54 7.83
CA ASN A 130 2.46 18.62 7.11
C ASN A 130 3.94 18.31 6.80
N GLU A 131 4.41 17.10 7.07
CA GLU A 131 5.75 16.65 6.74
C GLU A 131 6.01 16.79 5.23
N ASN A 132 7.13 17.42 4.86
CA ASN A 132 7.46 17.67 3.47
C ASN A 132 8.14 16.45 2.83
N ILE A 133 7.32 15.49 2.38
CA ILE A 133 7.79 14.28 1.68
C ILE A 133 7.53 14.40 0.18
N VAL A 134 8.58 14.21 -0.62
CA VAL A 134 8.51 14.23 -2.08
C VAL A 134 8.32 12.81 -2.62
N ALA A 135 7.18 12.56 -3.26
CA ALA A 135 6.84 11.26 -3.86
C ALA A 135 7.52 11.07 -5.23
N LYS A 136 8.84 10.93 -5.24
CA LYS A 136 9.66 10.66 -6.43
C LYS A 136 10.76 9.63 -6.13
N PRO A 137 11.26 8.91 -7.16
CA PRO A 137 12.44 8.06 -7.04
C PRO A 137 13.65 8.82 -6.52
#